data_AF-A0A285K4I1-F1
#
_entry.id   AF-A0A285K4I1-F1
#
_cell.length_a   1.000
_cell.length_b   1.000
_cell.length_c   1.000
_cell.angle_alpha   90.00
_cell.angle_beta   90.00
_cell.angle_gamma   90.00
#
_symmetry.space_group_name_H-M   'P 1'
#
loop_
_entity.id
_entity.type
_entity.pdbx_description
1 polymer ?
#
loop_
_entity_poly.entity_id
_entity_poly.type
_entity_poly.pdbx_seq_one_letter_code
_entity_poly.pdbx_strand_id
1 'polypeptide(L)'
;MAEFYADLPALDAYSDRTVGRRDQIEQVRNQLEAVRVPRDAFGYIPGIGGRIHDAYDGFVDSCVDAADQITDAVYSLSQAVRLASEAYAESDQGAVVRMDTTGALHQGVQ
;
A
#
# COMPACT_ATOMS: atom_id res chain seq x y z
N MET A 1 -13.13 -23.85 22.11
CA MET A 1 -12.27 -22.85 21.43
C MET A 1 -12.85 -22.64 20.05
N ALA A 2 -13.14 -21.40 19.66
CA ALA A 2 -13.48 -21.12 18.26
C ALA A 2 -12.18 -21.21 17.46
N GLU A 3 -12.15 -22.07 16.46
CA GLU A 3 -11.05 -22.18 15.51
C GLU A 3 -11.10 -20.94 14.62
N PHE A 4 -10.14 -20.04 14.81
CA PHE A 4 -10.08 -18.78 14.06
C PHE A 4 -9.25 -19.03 12.81
N TYR A 5 -9.91 -19.37 11.70
CA TYR A 5 -9.24 -19.58 10.42
C TYR A 5 -9.10 -18.23 9.70
N ALA A 6 -7.87 -17.81 9.43
CA ALA A 6 -7.64 -16.65 8.58
C ALA A 6 -7.91 -17.02 7.12
N ASP A 7 -8.71 -16.22 6.41
CA ASP A 7 -8.93 -16.38 4.97
C ASP A 7 -7.71 -15.81 4.21
N LEU A 8 -6.67 -16.64 4.09
CA LEU A 8 -5.41 -16.27 3.42
C LEU A 8 -5.62 -15.81 1.97
N PRO A 9 -6.44 -16.49 1.13
CA PRO A 9 -6.77 -15.98 -0.20
C PRO A 9 -7.39 -14.58 -0.20
N ALA A 10 -8.24 -14.26 0.78
CA ALA A 10 -8.81 -12.93 0.89
C ALA A 10 -7.78 -11.86 1.28
N LEU A 11 -6.80 -12.20 2.13
CA LEU A 11 -5.69 -11.31 2.50
C LEU A 11 -4.79 -11.02 1.30
N ASP A 12 -4.41 -12.05 0.54
CA ASP A 12 -3.59 -11.88 -0.66
C ASP A 12 -4.31 -11.03 -1.71
N ALA A 13 -5.59 -11.32 -1.97
CA ALA A 13 -6.41 -10.52 -2.90
C ALA A 13 -6.57 -9.06 -2.42
N TYR A 14 -6.61 -8.81 -1.11
CA TYR A 14 -6.63 -7.46 -0.57
C TYR A 14 -5.29 -6.75 -0.79
N SER A 15 -4.16 -7.42 -0.53
CA SER A 15 -2.83 -6.89 -0.81
C SER A 15 -2.68 -6.49 -2.28
N ASP A 16 -3.07 -7.36 -3.21
CA ASP A 16 -2.93 -7.09 -4.64
C ASP A 16 -3.81 -5.93 -5.11
N ARG A 17 -5.05 -5.84 -4.61
CA ARG A 17 -5.90 -4.64 -4.85
C ARG A 17 -5.28 -3.37 -4.30
N THR A 18 -4.60 -3.47 -3.15
CA THR A 18 -3.93 -2.34 -2.50
C THR A 18 -2.74 -1.87 -3.34
N VAL A 19 -1.94 -2.79 -3.90
CA VAL A 19 -0.90 -2.47 -4.88
C VAL A 19 -1.50 -1.83 -6.14
N GLY A 20 -2.60 -2.36 -6.69
CA GLY A 20 -3.25 -1.73 -7.85
C GLY A 20 -3.73 -0.29 -7.59
N ARG A 21 -4.08 0.06 -6.35
CA ARG A 21 -4.42 1.46 -5.99
C ARG A 21 -3.19 2.35 -5.95
N ARG A 22 -2.03 1.82 -5.55
CA ARG A 22 -0.77 2.55 -5.60
C ARG A 22 -0.46 2.98 -7.03
N ASP A 23 -0.55 2.09 -8.00
CA ASP A 23 -0.29 2.41 -9.41
C ASP A 23 -1.21 3.53 -9.93
N GLN A 24 -2.47 3.53 -9.48
CA GLN A 24 -3.43 4.59 -9.82
C GLN A 24 -3.03 5.95 -9.21
N ILE A 25 -2.52 5.97 -7.98
CA ILE A 25 -2.04 7.20 -7.32
C ILE A 25 -0.77 7.71 -8.00
N GLU A 26 0.16 6.83 -8.33
CA GLU A 26 1.37 7.17 -9.10
C GLU A 26 1.00 7.75 -10.47
N GLN A 27 -0.04 7.23 -11.13
CA GLN A 27 -0.55 7.80 -12.37
C GLN A 27 -1.08 9.22 -12.18
N VAL A 28 -1.84 9.48 -11.12
CA VAL A 28 -2.37 10.82 -10.80
C VAL A 28 -1.22 11.80 -10.51
N ARG A 29 -0.20 11.37 -9.76
CA ARG A 29 1.02 12.15 -9.50
C ARG A 29 1.72 12.55 -10.80
N ASN A 30 1.93 11.59 -11.69
CA ASN A 30 2.58 11.84 -12.97
C ASN A 30 1.76 12.77 -13.86
N GLN A 31 0.43 12.68 -13.82
CA GLN A 31 -0.44 13.62 -14.53
C GLN A 31 -0.37 15.03 -13.94
N LEU A 32 -0.32 15.19 -12.62
CA LEU A 32 -0.13 16.47 -11.93
C LEU A 32 1.16 17.16 -12.37
N GLU A 33 2.28 16.42 -12.40
CA GLU A 33 3.56 16.95 -12.89
C GLU A 33 3.52 17.28 -14.39
N ALA A 34 2.87 16.44 -15.21
CA ALA A 34 2.79 16.64 -16.66
C ALA A 34 1.97 17.87 -17.06
N VAL A 35 0.98 18.26 -16.25
CA VAL A 35 0.15 19.46 -16.48
C VAL A 35 0.65 20.69 -15.71
N ARG A 36 1.82 20.62 -15.06
CA ARG A 36 2.41 21.74 -14.32
C ARG A 36 2.62 22.92 -15.28
N VAL A 37 2.05 24.06 -14.91
CA VAL A 37 2.06 25.27 -15.72
C VAL A 37 3.44 25.93 -15.58
N PRO A 38 4.16 26.16 -16.68
CA PRO A 38 5.49 26.74 -16.62
C PRO A 38 5.45 28.23 -16.24
N ARG A 39 6.56 28.73 -15.68
CA ARG A 39 6.66 30.08 -15.13
C ARG A 39 6.28 31.19 -16.11
N ASP A 40 6.61 31.00 -17.38
CA ASP A 40 6.37 31.92 -18.49
C ASP A 40 4.88 32.11 -18.80
N ALA A 41 4.03 31.14 -18.50
CA ALA A 41 2.58 31.22 -18.73
C ALA A 41 1.87 32.21 -17.77
N PHE A 42 2.47 32.54 -16.63
CA PHE A 42 1.88 33.48 -15.65
C PHE A 42 2.09 34.96 -16.01
N GLY A 43 2.77 35.25 -17.13
CA GLY A 43 3.04 36.60 -17.59
C GLY A 43 4.03 37.38 -16.70
N TYR A 44 4.52 38.50 -17.23
CA TYR A 44 5.47 39.37 -16.55
C TYR A 44 4.76 40.61 -16.00
N ILE A 45 3.98 40.44 -14.93
CA ILE A 45 3.46 41.56 -14.14
C ILE A 45 4.46 41.84 -13.00
N PRO A 46 5.18 42.98 -13.00
CA PRO A 46 6.15 43.32 -11.96
C PRO A 46 5.52 43.21 -10.57
N GLY A 47 6.15 42.44 -9.69
CA GLY A 47 5.73 42.25 -8.30
C GLY A 47 4.52 41.34 -8.07
N ILE A 48 3.74 40.94 -9.09
CA ILE A 48 2.54 40.11 -8.92
C ILE A 48 2.70 38.73 -9.57
N GLY A 49 3.20 38.66 -10.81
CA GLY A 49 3.29 37.39 -11.55
C GLY A 49 4.20 36.35 -10.89
N GLY A 50 5.26 36.79 -10.19
CA GLY A 50 6.13 35.89 -9.42
C GLY A 50 5.41 35.26 -8.23
N ARG A 51 4.76 36.08 -7.41
CA ARG A 51 4.03 35.61 -6.22
C ARG A 51 2.89 34.64 -6.55
N ILE A 52 2.18 34.88 -7.65
CA ILE A 52 1.11 33.98 -8.11
C ILE A 52 1.69 32.64 -8.54
N HIS A 53 2.77 32.66 -9.34
CA HIS A 53 3.46 31.43 -9.73
C HIS A 53 3.97 30.68 -8.51
N ASP A 54 4.69 31.33 -7.59
CA ASP A 54 5.27 30.66 -6.43
C ASP A 54 4.21 30.02 -5.53
N ALA A 55 3.05 30.67 -5.38
CA ALA A 55 1.91 30.09 -4.68
C ALA A 55 1.34 28.88 -5.43
N TYR A 56 1.12 28.99 -6.74
CA TYR A 56 0.69 27.87 -7.59
C TYR A 56 1.66 26.69 -7.48
N ASP A 57 2.96 26.96 -7.62
CA ASP A 57 4.02 25.98 -7.62
C ASP A 57 4.07 25.24 -6.27
N GLY A 58 3.97 25.98 -5.16
CA GLY A 58 3.87 25.39 -3.82
C GLY A 58 2.61 24.55 -3.61
N PHE A 59 1.47 24.91 -4.22
CA PHE A 59 0.29 24.06 -4.19
C PHE A 59 0.46 22.77 -4.99
N VAL A 60 1.09 22.84 -6.16
CA VAL A 60 1.41 21.65 -6.97
C VAL A 60 2.35 20.74 -6.21
N ASP A 61 3.43 21.28 -5.64
CA ASP A 61 4.39 20.51 -4.85
C ASP A 61 3.71 19.84 -3.64
N SER A 62 2.83 20.56 -2.94
CA SER A 62 2.05 19.98 -1.83
C SER A 62 1.16 18.81 -2.27
N CYS A 63 0.58 18.88 -3.47
CA CYS A 63 -0.22 17.79 -4.04
C CYS A 63 0.65 16.58 -4.42
N VAL A 64 1.84 16.81 -4.98
CA VAL A 64 2.80 15.75 -5.30
C VAL A 64 3.28 15.06 -4.04
N ASP A 65 3.67 15.83 -3.01
CA ASP A 65 4.09 15.30 -1.71
C ASP A 65 3.00 14.47 -1.04
N ALA A 66 1.74 14.91 -1.13
CA ALA A 66 0.61 14.15 -0.61
C ALA A 66 0.41 12.82 -1.36
N ALA A 67 0.56 12.82 -2.69
CA ALA A 67 0.45 11.60 -3.49
C ALA A 67 1.57 10.60 -3.15
N ASP A 68 2.80 11.08 -2.91
CA ASP A 68 3.93 10.26 -2.49
C ASP A 68 3.69 9.64 -1.11
N GLN A 69 3.22 10.43 -0.14
CA GLN A 69 2.87 9.93 1.20
C GLN A 69 1.78 8.86 1.18
N ILE A 70 0.74 9.04 0.35
CA ILE A 70 -0.34 8.05 0.21
C ILE A 70 0.21 6.78 -0.45
N THR A 71 1.04 6.92 -1.48
CA THR A 71 1.68 5.78 -2.16
C THR A 71 2.50 4.93 -1.18
N ASP A 72 3.33 5.56 -0.36
CA ASP A 72 4.13 4.89 0.66
C ASP A 72 3.27 4.20 1.72
N ALA A 73 2.21 4.87 2.20
CA ALA A 73 1.29 4.30 3.18
C ALA A 73 0.55 3.07 2.62
N VAL A 74 0.09 3.14 1.37
CA VAL A 74 -0.58 2.03 0.67
C VAL A 74 0.39 0.86 0.47
N TYR A 75 1.63 1.14 0.07
CA TYR A 75 2.66 0.11 -0.07
C TYR A 75 2.97 -0.56 1.27
N SER A 76 3.17 0.22 2.33
CA SER A 76 3.38 -0.29 3.69
C SER A 76 2.23 -1.19 4.16
N LEU A 77 0.99 -0.77 3.91
CA LEU A 77 -0.20 -1.57 4.24
C LEU A 77 -0.22 -2.90 3.48
N SER A 78 0.06 -2.92 2.18
CA SER A 78 0.11 -4.16 1.40
C SER A 78 1.16 -5.15 1.93
N GLN A 79 2.34 -4.65 2.31
CA GLN A 79 3.39 -5.48 2.90
C GLN A 79 2.98 -6.04 4.27
N ALA A 80 2.38 -5.22 5.13
CA ALA A 80 1.88 -5.67 6.42
C ALA A 80 0.83 -6.79 6.28
N VAL A 81 -0.05 -6.69 5.28
CA VAL A 81 -1.05 -7.72 4.99
C VAL A 81 -0.39 -9.00 4.48
N ARG A 82 0.60 -8.91 3.59
CA ARG A 82 1.36 -10.09 3.13
C ARG A 82 2.10 -10.79 4.27
N LEU A 83 2.81 -10.02 5.10
CA LEU A 83 3.49 -10.57 6.28
C LEU A 83 2.53 -11.24 7.26
N ALA A 84 1.33 -10.68 7.45
CA ALA A 84 0.30 -11.31 8.25
C ALA A 84 -0.18 -12.63 7.63
N SER A 85 -0.40 -12.67 6.31
CA SER A 85 -0.77 -13.87 5.55
C SER A 85 0.29 -14.97 5.71
N GLU A 86 1.57 -14.64 5.54
CA GLU A 86 2.71 -15.54 5.71
C GLU A 86 2.79 -16.09 7.15
N ALA A 87 2.66 -15.23 8.16
CA ALA A 87 2.69 -15.64 9.56
C ALA A 87 1.54 -16.60 9.93
N TYR A 88 0.35 -16.39 9.37
CA TYR A 88 -0.76 -17.33 9.55
C TYR A 88 -0.50 -18.67 8.83
N ALA A 89 0.02 -18.64 7.61
CA ALA A 89 0.35 -19.87 6.88
C ALA A 89 1.42 -20.72 7.61
N GLU A 90 2.45 -20.09 8.16
CA GLU A 90 3.47 -20.77 8.97
C GLU A 90 2.90 -21.34 10.28
N SER A 91 2.02 -20.59 10.95
CA SER A 91 1.34 -21.03 12.17
C SER A 91 0.44 -22.24 11.91
N ASP A 92 -0.34 -22.22 10.82
CA ASP A 92 -1.21 -23.33 10.44
C ASP A 92 -0.39 -24.56 10.04
N GLN A 93 0.68 -24.41 9.26
CA GLN A 93 1.58 -25.54 8.97
C GLN A 93 2.18 -26.13 10.25
N GLY A 94 2.60 -25.29 11.20
CA GLY A 94 3.08 -25.72 12.50
C GLY A 94 2.01 -26.44 13.34
N ALA A 95 0.75 -26.02 13.25
CA ALA A 95 -0.38 -26.66 13.92
C ALA A 95 -0.72 -28.03 13.30
N VAL A 96 -0.75 -28.12 11.96
CA VAL A 96 -0.97 -29.37 11.21
C VAL A 96 0.10 -30.40 11.56
N VAL A 97 1.38 -30.02 11.57
CA VAL A 97 2.48 -30.94 11.93
C VAL A 97 2.34 -31.44 13.37
N ARG A 98 1.96 -30.58 14.34
CA ARG A 98 1.74 -31.01 15.73
C ARG A 98 0.54 -31.94 15.87
N MET A 99 -0.55 -31.69 15.14
CA MET A 99 -1.72 -32.58 15.14
C MET A 99 -1.38 -33.94 14.55
N ASP A 100 -0.67 -34.00 13.43
CA ASP A 100 -0.25 -35.25 12.80
C ASP A 100 0.67 -36.06 13.73
N THR A 101 1.63 -35.39 14.37
CA THR A 101 2.53 -36.02 15.35
C THR A 101 1.77 -36.53 16.59
N THR A 102 0.75 -35.80 17.07
CA THR A 102 -0.07 -36.21 18.22
C THR A 102 -1.03 -37.33 17.87
N GLY A 103 -1.58 -37.34 16.65
CA GLY A 103 -2.43 -38.41 16.11
C GLY A 103 -1.67 -39.72 15.90
N ALA A 104 -0.43 -39.65 15.41
CA ALA A 104 0.46 -40.81 15.29
C ALA A 104 0.80 -41.45 16.65
N LEU A 105 0.98 -40.64 17.70
CA LEU A 105 1.26 -41.13 19.05
C LEU A 105 0.04 -41.81 19.71
N HIS A 106 -1.20 -41.46 19.32
CA HIS A 106 -2.42 -42.11 19.83
C HIS A 106 -2.80 -43.40 19.10
N GLN A 107 -2.33 -43.61 17.86
CA GLN A 107 -2.57 -44.87 17.12
C GLN A 107 -1.51 -45.96 17.37
N GLY A 108 -0.39 -45.63 18.00
CA GLY A 108 0.67 -46.58 18.37
C GLY A 108 0.49 -47.29 19.71
N VAL A 109 -0.65 -47.13 20.39
CA VAL A 109 -0.97 -47.79 21.66
C VAL A 109 -2.24 -48.63 21.49
N GLN A 110 -2.13 -49.76 20.79
CA GLN A 110 -2.99 -50.93 20.92
C GLN A 110 -2.15 -52.19 20.91
#